data_AF-A0A7C5PUD6-F1
#
_entry.id   AF-A0A7C5PUD6-F1
#
_cell.length_a   1.000
_cell.length_b   1.000
_cell.length_c   1.000
_cell.angle_alpha   90.00
_cell.angle_beta   90.00
_cell.angle_gamma   90.00
#
_symmetry.space_group_name_H-M   'P 1'
#
loop_
_entity.id
_entity.type
_entity.pdbx_description
1 polymer ?
#
loop_
_entity_poly.entity_id
_entity_poly.type
_entity_poly.pdbx_seq_one_letter_code
_entity_poly.pdbx_strand_id
1 'polypeptide(L)'
;GYQFDEEVELEYYRLQKISEGSISLHEGYAKPLDGPREVGTGMVREENVPLSRLIDIINERFGGELTEADQLFFDQIAEAAALDEGLRQAAQVNPLDKFQLLFKQTLESLFIERMEMNEELFTEYMSNSEMQALVAAWLGRQVYSRLSGEDRRDHERG
;
A
#
# COMPACT_ATOMS: atom_id res chain seq x y z
N GLY A 1 -36.18 -30.73 -3.68
CA GLY A 1 -34.79 -30.68 -3.23
C GLY A 1 -33.92 -31.12 -4.37
N TYR A 2 -33.00 -30.28 -4.83
CA TYR A 2 -31.55 -30.32 -4.58
C TYR A 2 -30.96 -29.05 -5.23
N GLN A 3 -30.13 -28.33 -4.46
CA GLN A 3 -29.32 -27.18 -4.89
C GLN A 3 -28.11 -27.66 -5.70
N PHE A 4 -27.62 -26.82 -6.61
CA PHE A 4 -26.20 -26.73 -6.91
C PHE A 4 -25.84 -25.24 -6.89
N ASP A 5 -25.06 -24.87 -5.88
CA ASP A 5 -24.25 -23.66 -5.87
C ASP A 5 -23.24 -23.78 -7.02
N GLU A 6 -23.29 -22.85 -7.96
CA GLU A 6 -22.17 -22.61 -8.88
C GLU A 6 -21.29 -21.55 -8.23
N GLU A 7 -20.29 -22.03 -7.50
CA GLU A 7 -19.18 -21.27 -6.95
C GLU A 7 -18.36 -20.70 -8.13
N VAL A 8 -18.49 -19.40 -8.36
CA VAL A 8 -17.73 -18.68 -9.39
C VAL A 8 -16.36 -18.33 -8.80
N GLU A 9 -15.35 -19.14 -9.10
CA GLU A 9 -13.96 -18.82 -8.79
C GLU A 9 -13.43 -17.81 -9.83
N LEU A 10 -13.38 -16.53 -9.45
CA LEU A 10 -12.85 -15.46 -10.29
C LEU A 10 -11.31 -15.50 -10.28
N GLU A 11 -10.71 -16.20 -11.25
CA GLU A 11 -9.27 -16.15 -11.50
C GLU A 11 -8.88 -14.82 -12.17
N TYR A 12 -8.26 -13.92 -11.40
CA TYR A 12 -7.65 -12.70 -11.94
C TYR A 12 -6.29 -13.02 -12.60
N TYR A 13 -6.25 -13.11 -13.93
CA TYR A 13 -4.99 -13.18 -14.68
C TYR A 13 -4.33 -11.79 -14.79
N ARG A 14 -3.13 -11.63 -14.22
CA ARG A 14 -2.26 -10.47 -14.47
C ARG A 14 -1.35 -10.76 -15.67
N LEU A 15 -1.52 -10.04 -16.77
CA LEU A 15 -0.58 -10.06 -17.90
C LEU A 15 0.60 -9.12 -17.61
N GLN A 16 1.81 -9.69 -17.50
CA GLN A 16 3.05 -8.92 -17.43
C GLN A 16 3.55 -8.59 -18.84
N LYS A 17 3.61 -7.30 -19.19
CA LYS A 17 4.35 -6.83 -20.38
C LYS A 17 5.79 -6.54 -19.95
N ILE A 18 6.72 -7.39 -20.36
CA ILE A 18 8.15 -7.15 -20.16
C ILE A 18 8.59 -5.90 -20.95
N SER A 19 9.32 -5.04 -20.24
CA SER A 19 9.83 -3.72 -20.63
C SER A 19 10.58 -3.69 -21.98
N GLU A 20 10.33 -2.64 -22.77
CA GLU A 20 11.18 -2.25 -23.91
C GLU A 20 12.06 -1.04 -23.53
N GLY A 21 13.37 -1.27 -23.38
CA GLY A 21 14.45 -0.28 -23.51
C GLY A 21 14.69 0.66 -22.31
N SER A 22 15.92 1.00 -21.89
CA SER A 22 17.28 0.74 -22.41
C SER A 22 18.29 0.86 -21.26
N ILE A 23 19.36 0.08 -21.34
CA ILE A 23 20.48 0.04 -20.39
C ILE A 23 21.33 1.30 -20.54
N SER A 24 21.77 1.88 -19.43
CA SER A 24 22.99 2.70 -19.38
C SER A 24 23.71 2.47 -18.06
N LEU A 25 24.83 1.74 -18.15
CA LEU A 25 25.85 1.61 -17.10
C LEU A 25 26.60 2.93 -16.94
N HIS A 26 26.94 3.31 -15.71
CA HIS A 26 28.25 3.89 -15.40
C HIS A 26 28.72 3.48 -13.99
N GLU A 27 30.00 3.10 -13.94
CA GLU A 27 30.78 2.51 -12.84
C GLU A 27 31.14 3.54 -11.75
N GLY A 28 31.40 3.08 -10.51
CA GLY A 28 32.10 3.94 -9.55
C GLY A 28 32.26 3.47 -8.10
N TYR A 29 33.22 2.58 -7.87
CA TYR A 29 34.06 2.42 -6.67
C TYR A 29 33.45 2.22 -5.25
N ALA A 30 33.68 1.01 -4.73
CA ALA A 30 33.69 0.69 -3.31
C ALA A 30 34.85 1.36 -2.56
N LYS A 31 34.62 1.75 -1.29
CA LYS A 31 35.65 1.91 -0.25
C LYS A 31 35.00 1.99 1.16
N PRO A 32 35.74 1.71 2.25
CA PRO A 32 35.68 0.46 2.99
C PRO A 32 35.09 0.61 4.41
N LEU A 33 34.69 -0.50 5.01
CA LEU A 33 34.39 -0.63 6.44
C LEU A 33 35.68 -0.61 7.26
N ASP A 34 35.74 0.26 8.28
CA ASP A 34 36.63 0.22 9.45
C ASP A 34 36.13 1.30 10.43
N GLY A 35 36.02 1.19 11.76
CA GLY A 35 36.41 0.23 12.81
C GLY A 35 36.05 0.90 14.18
N PRO A 36 36.15 0.19 15.31
CA PRO A 36 35.25 0.34 16.48
C PRO A 36 35.72 1.35 17.54
N ARG A 37 34.81 1.82 18.42
CA ARG A 37 35.14 2.34 19.77
C ARG A 37 33.93 2.39 20.71
N GLU A 38 34.01 1.59 21.77
CA GLU A 38 33.22 1.68 23.00
C GLU A 38 33.28 3.08 23.62
N VAL A 39 32.10 3.66 23.91
CA VAL A 39 31.74 4.46 25.11
C VAL A 39 30.22 4.36 25.19
N GLY A 40 29.56 3.92 26.26
CA GLY A 40 29.60 4.50 27.60
C GLY A 40 28.37 5.40 27.81
N THR A 41 27.24 4.80 28.23
CA THR A 41 26.03 5.38 28.86
C THR A 41 25.53 6.75 28.38
N GLY A 42 24.36 6.78 27.74
CA GLY A 42 23.58 8.02 27.66
C GLY A 42 22.60 8.05 26.52
N MET A 43 21.32 7.82 26.86
CA MET A 43 20.15 7.95 26.00
C MET A 43 20.10 6.91 24.88
N VAL A 44 19.10 6.03 24.97
CA VAL A 44 18.51 5.44 23.77
C VAL A 44 18.12 6.64 22.91
N ARG A 45 18.99 7.01 21.97
CA ARG A 45 18.49 7.57 20.73
C ARG A 45 17.49 6.52 20.29
N GLU A 46 16.21 6.88 20.32
CA GLU A 46 15.35 6.40 19.24
C GLU A 46 16.15 6.73 17.98
N GLU A 47 16.92 5.75 17.51
CA GLU A 47 17.21 5.69 16.11
C GLU A 47 15.85 5.91 15.49
N ASN A 48 15.70 7.03 14.81
CA ASN A 48 14.66 7.18 13.82
C ASN A 48 15.03 6.15 12.75
N VAL A 49 14.83 4.87 13.10
CA VAL A 49 14.77 3.80 12.14
C VAL A 49 13.64 4.27 11.25
N PRO A 50 13.91 4.58 9.98
CA PRO A 50 12.82 4.91 9.07
C PRO A 50 11.83 3.76 9.21
N LEU A 51 10.56 4.06 9.55
CA LEU A 51 9.51 3.05 9.62
C LEU A 51 9.54 2.33 8.27
N SER A 52 10.11 1.13 8.25
CA SER A 52 10.17 0.33 7.02
C SER A 52 8.73 0.15 6.57
N ARG A 53 8.42 0.57 5.34
CA ARG A 53 7.07 0.40 4.83
C ARG A 53 6.84 -1.08 4.60
N LEU A 54 5.60 -1.52 4.76
CA LEU A 54 5.25 -2.92 4.57
C LEU A 54 5.63 -3.39 3.15
N ILE A 55 5.44 -2.52 2.15
CA ILE A 55 5.85 -2.81 0.76
C ILE A 55 7.35 -3.10 0.63
N ASP A 56 8.22 -2.43 1.37
CA ASP A 56 9.67 -2.62 1.28
C ASP A 56 10.03 -4.02 1.80
N ILE A 57 9.43 -4.41 2.94
CA ILE A 57 9.59 -5.74 3.55
C ILE A 57 9.08 -6.85 2.62
N ILE A 58 7.92 -6.64 1.98
CA ILE A 58 7.33 -7.62 1.06
C ILE A 58 8.21 -7.77 -0.18
N ASN A 59 8.66 -6.65 -0.78
CA ASN A 59 9.49 -6.67 -1.97
C ASN A 59 10.83 -7.37 -1.69
N GLU A 60 11.50 -7.03 -0.59
CA GLU A 60 12.76 -7.66 -0.19
C GLU A 60 12.63 -9.17 0.05
N ARG A 61 11.52 -9.61 0.66
CA ARG A 61 11.32 -11.01 1.04
C ARG A 61 10.80 -11.88 -0.09
N PHE A 62 9.94 -11.33 -0.96
CA PHE A 62 9.18 -12.09 -1.95
C PHE A 62 9.49 -11.70 -3.40
N GLY A 63 10.40 -10.73 -3.62
CA GLY A 63 10.77 -10.28 -4.96
C GLY A 63 9.67 -9.49 -5.68
N GLY A 64 8.83 -8.79 -4.92
CA GLY A 64 7.73 -7.97 -5.44
C GLY A 64 8.19 -6.63 -6.03
N GLU A 65 7.29 -6.01 -6.80
CA GLU A 65 7.43 -4.65 -7.33
C GLU A 65 6.32 -3.74 -6.80
N LEU A 66 5.95 -3.91 -5.52
CA LEU A 66 4.95 -3.06 -4.88
C LEU A 66 5.46 -1.61 -4.81
N THR A 67 4.58 -0.69 -5.14
CA THR A 67 4.83 0.75 -5.23
C THR A 67 4.19 1.49 -4.05
N GLU A 68 4.42 2.80 -3.96
CA GLU A 68 3.78 3.62 -2.93
C GLU A 68 2.25 3.61 -3.02
N ALA A 69 1.70 3.45 -4.22
CA ALA A 69 0.25 3.31 -4.40
C ALA A 69 -0.27 2.01 -3.75
N ASP A 70 0.52 0.94 -3.76
CA ASP A 70 0.17 -0.33 -3.10
C ASP A 70 0.27 -0.22 -1.57
N GLN A 71 1.13 0.66 -1.02
CA GLN A 71 1.15 0.92 0.42
C GLN A 71 -0.17 1.52 0.90
N LEU A 72 -0.78 2.42 0.11
CA LEU A 72 -2.08 3.02 0.45
C LEU A 72 -3.20 1.99 0.61
N PHE A 73 -3.13 0.86 -0.10
CA PHE A 73 -4.07 -0.24 0.08
C PHE A 73 -3.96 -0.86 1.48
N PHE A 74 -2.74 -1.16 1.94
CA PHE A 74 -2.52 -1.70 3.28
C PHE A 74 -2.86 -0.69 4.38
N ASP A 75 -2.57 0.61 4.15
CA ASP A 75 -2.89 1.67 5.10
C ASP A 75 -4.41 1.80 5.29
N GLN A 76 -5.20 1.68 4.23
CA GLN A 76 -6.67 1.67 4.31
C GLN A 76 -7.21 0.49 5.12
N ILE A 77 -6.62 -0.69 4.97
CA ILE A 77 -7.00 -1.88 5.76
C ILE A 77 -6.66 -1.67 7.24
N ALA A 78 -5.48 -1.12 7.53
CA ALA A 78 -5.08 -0.81 8.89
C ALA A 78 -6.01 0.23 9.56
N GLU A 79 -6.43 1.26 8.81
CA GLU A 79 -7.39 2.26 9.29
C GLU A 79 -8.77 1.63 9.56
N ALA A 80 -9.28 0.79 8.64
CA ALA A 80 -10.54 0.08 8.84
C ALA A 80 -10.49 -0.81 10.09
N ALA A 81 -9.39 -1.55 10.29
CA ALA A 81 -9.16 -2.35 11.49
C ALA A 81 -9.11 -1.51 12.77
N ALA A 82 -8.51 -0.33 12.73
CA ALA A 82 -8.40 0.56 13.88
C ALA A 82 -9.76 1.13 14.33
N LEU A 83 -10.73 1.20 13.41
CA LEU A 83 -12.11 1.62 13.68
C LEU A 83 -13.01 0.47 14.15
N ASP A 84 -12.60 -0.80 13.99
CA ASP A 84 -13.36 -1.96 14.46
C ASP A 84 -13.36 -2.04 16.00
N GLU A 85 -14.55 -1.97 16.58
CA GLU A 85 -14.71 -1.94 18.04
C GLU A 85 -14.24 -3.24 18.71
N GLY A 86 -14.38 -4.39 18.04
CA GLY A 86 -13.91 -5.68 18.54
C GLY A 86 -12.40 -5.74 18.64
N LEU A 87 -11.69 -5.30 17.60
CA LEU A 87 -10.24 -5.19 17.57
C LEU A 87 -9.72 -4.16 18.59
N ARG A 88 -10.38 -3.00 18.72
CA ARG A 88 -10.04 -1.99 19.73
C ARG A 88 -10.16 -2.52 21.16
N GLN A 89 -11.22 -3.28 21.45
CA GLN A 89 -11.38 -3.91 22.76
C GLN A 89 -10.34 -5.00 22.98
N ALA A 90 -10.11 -5.85 21.96
CA ALA A 90 -9.11 -6.90 22.03
C ALA A 90 -7.70 -6.34 22.29
N ALA A 91 -7.33 -5.23 21.66
CA ALA A 91 -6.03 -4.58 21.86
C ALA A 91 -5.86 -3.99 23.27
N GLN A 92 -6.94 -3.58 23.94
CA GLN A 92 -6.88 -3.04 25.30
C GLN A 92 -6.68 -4.11 26.37
N VAL A 93 -7.20 -5.32 26.13
CA VAL A 93 -7.25 -6.39 27.16
C VAL A 93 -6.28 -7.53 26.91
N ASN A 94 -5.80 -7.70 25.67
CA ASN A 94 -4.90 -8.79 25.30
C ASN A 94 -3.47 -8.29 25.06
N PRO A 95 -2.45 -9.10 25.42
CA PRO A 95 -1.10 -8.88 24.94
C PRO A 95 -1.03 -9.05 23.41
N LEU A 96 0.02 -8.48 22.80
CA LEU A 96 0.17 -8.36 21.34
C LEU A 96 0.10 -9.70 20.62
N ASP A 97 0.73 -10.75 21.16
CA ASP A 97 0.75 -12.09 20.58
C ASP A 97 -0.66 -12.69 20.45
N LYS A 98 -1.49 -12.53 21.49
CA LYS A 98 -2.89 -12.99 21.46
C LYS A 98 -3.76 -12.12 20.56
N PHE A 99 -3.53 -10.81 20.57
CA PHE A 99 -4.21 -9.89 19.65
C PHE A 99 -3.90 -10.27 18.19
N GLN A 100 -2.65 -10.56 17.85
CA GLN A 100 -2.25 -10.94 16.49
C GLN A 100 -2.96 -12.20 15.97
N LEU A 101 -3.27 -13.16 16.84
CA LEU A 101 -4.04 -14.34 16.47
C LEU A 101 -5.48 -14.00 16.06
N LEU A 102 -6.15 -13.14 16.83
CA LEU A 102 -7.48 -12.64 16.49
C LEU A 102 -7.43 -11.78 15.24
N PHE A 103 -6.49 -10.83 15.19
CA PHE A 103 -6.32 -9.91 14.08
C PHE A 103 -6.09 -10.66 12.77
N LYS A 104 -5.33 -11.77 12.77
CA LYS A 104 -5.14 -12.58 11.56
C LYS A 104 -6.46 -13.09 10.97
N GLN A 105 -7.41 -13.49 11.82
CA GLN A 105 -8.73 -13.98 11.36
C GLN A 105 -9.57 -12.84 10.79
N THR A 106 -9.56 -11.67 11.44
CA THR A 106 -10.29 -10.49 10.97
C THR A 106 -9.66 -9.87 9.73
N LEU A 107 -8.33 -9.97 9.58
CA LEU A 107 -7.60 -9.38 8.47
C LEU A 107 -8.08 -9.93 7.12
N GLU A 108 -8.30 -11.25 7.02
CA GLU A 108 -8.83 -11.87 5.80
C GLU A 108 -10.19 -11.27 5.40
N SER A 109 -11.10 -11.08 6.37
CA SER A 109 -12.39 -10.42 6.13
C SER A 109 -12.23 -8.96 5.67
N LEU A 110 -11.33 -8.19 6.28
CA LEU A 110 -11.07 -6.81 5.87
C LEU A 110 -10.52 -6.70 4.44
N PHE A 111 -9.73 -7.68 4.00
CA PHE A 111 -9.30 -7.76 2.60
C PHE A 111 -10.47 -7.99 1.65
N ILE A 112 -11.38 -8.92 1.99
CA ILE A 112 -12.57 -9.22 1.19
C ILE A 112 -13.49 -7.99 1.11
N GLU A 113 -13.82 -7.38 2.25
CA GLU A 113 -14.67 -6.19 2.34
C GLU A 113 -14.09 -5.03 1.52
N ARG A 114 -12.76 -4.84 1.52
CA ARG A 114 -12.11 -3.81 0.69
C ARG A 114 -12.26 -4.09 -0.81
N MET A 115 -12.19 -5.35 -1.22
CA MET A 115 -12.38 -5.74 -2.62
C MET A 115 -13.82 -5.54 -3.06
N GLU A 116 -14.79 -5.95 -2.25
CA GLU A 116 -16.23 -5.71 -2.50
C GLU A 116 -16.53 -4.23 -2.63
N MET A 117 -16.05 -3.40 -1.70
CA MET A 117 -16.22 -1.94 -1.75
C MET A 117 -15.59 -1.31 -2.99
N ASN A 118 -14.44 -1.83 -3.44
CA ASN A 118 -13.81 -1.39 -4.69
C ASN A 118 -14.66 -1.75 -5.91
N GLU A 119 -15.25 -2.96 -5.92
CA GLU A 119 -16.13 -3.42 -6.98
C GLU A 119 -17.43 -2.60 -7.05
N GLU A 120 -18.03 -2.29 -5.89
CA GLU A 120 -19.21 -1.43 -5.80
C GLU A 120 -18.91 -0.03 -6.35
N LEU A 121 -17.80 0.58 -5.93
CA LEU A 121 -17.39 1.89 -6.42
C LEU A 121 -17.14 1.87 -7.94
N PHE A 122 -16.52 0.81 -8.45
CA PHE A 122 -16.31 0.61 -9.87
C PHE A 122 -17.64 0.48 -10.63
N THR A 123 -18.58 -0.30 -10.10
CA THR A 123 -19.91 -0.52 -10.69
C THR A 123 -20.71 0.77 -10.73
N GLU A 124 -20.73 1.54 -9.63
CA GLU A 124 -21.37 2.86 -9.58
C GLU A 124 -20.73 3.80 -10.62
N TYR A 125 -19.40 3.87 -10.67
CA TYR A 125 -18.70 4.65 -11.68
C TYR A 125 -19.08 4.24 -13.12
N MET A 126 -19.15 2.95 -13.42
CA MET A 126 -19.44 2.47 -14.78
C MET A 126 -20.91 2.67 -15.18
N SER A 127 -21.82 2.68 -14.22
CA SER A 127 -23.26 2.85 -14.48
C SER A 127 -23.74 4.31 -14.48
N ASN A 128 -22.95 5.24 -13.92
CA ASN A 128 -23.33 6.64 -13.74
C ASN A 128 -22.51 7.59 -14.64
N SER A 129 -23.11 8.07 -15.74
CA SER A 129 -22.44 8.94 -16.71
C SER A 129 -22.07 10.33 -16.15
N GLU A 130 -22.82 10.85 -15.19
CA GLU A 130 -22.50 12.11 -14.51
C GLU A 130 -21.25 11.95 -13.64
N MET A 131 -21.15 10.84 -12.90
CA MET A 131 -19.97 10.50 -12.11
C MET A 131 -18.74 10.33 -13.01
N GLN A 132 -18.87 9.67 -14.16
CA GLN A 132 -17.79 9.53 -15.13
C GLN A 132 -17.27 10.88 -15.61
N ALA A 133 -18.18 11.78 -16.02
CA ALA A 133 -17.80 13.11 -16.48
C ALA A 133 -17.08 13.91 -15.40
N LEU A 134 -17.57 13.85 -14.15
CA LEU A 134 -16.97 14.53 -13.01
C LEU A 134 -15.54 14.02 -12.73
N VAL A 135 -15.40 12.70 -12.59
CA VAL A 135 -14.11 12.06 -12.28
C VAL A 135 -13.11 12.29 -13.40
N ALA A 136 -13.52 12.16 -14.67
CA ALA A 136 -12.65 12.42 -15.82
C ALA A 136 -12.17 13.87 -15.87
N ALA A 137 -13.06 14.84 -15.63
CA ALA A 137 -12.69 16.26 -15.60
C ALA A 137 -11.73 16.58 -14.43
N TRP A 138 -11.94 15.97 -13.28
CA TRP A 138 -11.09 16.19 -12.11
C TRP A 138 -9.71 15.53 -12.26
N LEU A 139 -9.66 14.22 -12.52
CA LEU A 139 -8.41 13.49 -12.72
C LEU A 139 -7.64 14.00 -13.93
N GLY A 140 -8.33 14.33 -15.02
CA GLY A 140 -7.72 14.88 -16.23
C GLY A 140 -6.93 16.16 -15.95
N ARG A 141 -7.48 17.07 -15.13
CA ARG A 141 -6.76 18.28 -14.70
C ARG A 141 -5.53 17.96 -13.86
N GLN A 142 -5.66 17.07 -12.87
CA GLN A 142 -4.53 16.70 -12.03
C GLN A 142 -3.40 16.04 -12.82
N VAL A 143 -3.74 15.10 -13.69
CA VAL A 143 -2.78 14.41 -14.55
C VAL A 143 -2.13 15.42 -15.51
N TYR A 144 -2.93 16.30 -16.12
CA TYR A 144 -2.41 17.34 -16.98
C TYR A 144 -1.39 18.23 -16.26
N SER A 145 -1.71 18.75 -15.06
CA SER A 145 -0.79 19.59 -14.27
C SER A 145 0.51 18.90 -13.91
N ARG A 146 0.45 17.61 -13.57
CA ARG A 146 1.64 16.79 -13.27
C ARG A 146 2.52 16.59 -14.50
N LEU A 147 1.91 16.37 -15.67
CA LEU A 147 2.61 16.14 -16.93
C LEU A 147 3.13 17.44 -17.57
N SER A 148 2.40 18.55 -17.43
CA SER A 148 2.78 19.87 -17.95
C SER A 148 3.87 20.53 -17.11
N GLY A 149 4.20 19.99 -15.94
CA GLY A 149 5.18 20.53 -15.01
C GLY A 149 4.72 21.83 -14.35
N GLU A 150 3.43 22.16 -14.41
CA GLU A 150 2.88 23.34 -13.74
C GLU A 150 2.99 23.24 -12.21
N ASP A 151 2.93 22.02 -11.65
CA ASP A 151 3.14 21.76 -10.22
C ASP A 151 4.54 22.17 -9.72
N ARG A 152 5.57 22.20 -10.60
CA ARG A 152 6.93 22.62 -10.19
C ARG A 152 7.11 24.13 -10.09
N ARG A 153 6.22 24.93 -10.69
CA ARG A 153 6.39 26.39 -10.76
C ARG A 153 5.80 27.16 -9.58
N ASP A 154 4.94 26.52 -8.78
CA ASP A 154 4.34 27.14 -7.60
C ASP A 154 5.20 26.95 -6.32
N HIS A 155 6.10 25.96 -6.29
CA HIS A 155 7.03 25.78 -5.16
C HIS A 155 8.30 26.64 -5.21
N GLU A 156 8.61 27.27 -6.35
CA GLU A 156 9.78 28.17 -6.48
C GLU A 156 9.43 29.66 -6.25
N ARG A 157 8.18 29.97 -5.88
CA ARG A 157 7.70 31.34 -5.58
C ARG A 157 7.08 31.46 -4.18
N GLY A 158 7.56 30.69 -3.21
CA GLY A 158 7.20 30.76 -1.80
C GLY A 158 8.40 31.12 -0.93
#